data_AF-A0A1U7XZ31-F1
#
_entry.id   AF-A0A1U7XZ31-F1
#
_cell.length_a   1.000
_cell.length_b   1.000
_cell.length_c   1.000
_cell.angle_alpha   90.00
_cell.angle_beta   90.00
_cell.angle_gamma   90.00
#
_symmetry.space_group_name_H-M   'P 1'
#
loop_
_entity.id
_entity.type
_entity.pdbx_description
1 polymer ?
#
loop_
_entity_poly.entity_id
_entity_poly.type
_entity_poly.pdbx_seq_one_letter_code
_entity_poly.pdbx_strand_id
1 'polypeptide(L)'
;MSADEILATVLGERTGYVRGKGYGKKPTKKSSLQQVDLEASMSSQMERMRQEMQEEMDKKLQEERKQMAVELKSKLEEEMAVELQSKLEEQMVVERARTDLQLEKRIEEKMDAWLIRMQQQGQDTSRMRK
;
A
#
# COMPACT_ATOMS: atom_id res chain seq x y z
N MET A 1 27.85 -7.70 76.67
CA MET A 1 28.45 -7.42 75.35
C MET A 1 28.69 -5.94 75.25
N SER A 2 29.93 -5.50 75.11
CA SER A 2 30.27 -4.07 74.98
C SER A 2 30.33 -3.66 73.51
N ALA A 3 30.20 -2.35 73.24
CA ALA A 3 30.24 -1.82 71.87
C ALA A 3 31.54 -2.17 71.12
N ASP A 4 32.64 -2.33 71.86
CA ASP A 4 33.95 -2.67 71.31
C ASP A 4 34.02 -4.12 70.82
N GLU A 5 33.30 -5.05 71.45
CA GLU A 5 33.22 -6.46 71.02
C GLU A 5 32.45 -6.61 69.70
N ILE A 6 31.41 -5.80 69.50
CA ILE A 6 30.60 -5.77 68.26
C ILE A 6 31.41 -5.20 67.10
N LEU A 7 32.21 -4.16 67.36
CA LEU A 7 33.05 -3.54 66.33
C LEU A 7 34.18 -4.48 65.86
N ALA A 8 34.78 -5.26 66.76
CA ALA A 8 35.82 -6.23 66.41
C ALA A 8 35.27 -7.40 65.57
N THR A 9 34.04 -7.83 65.81
CA THR A 9 33.40 -8.92 65.04
C THR A 9 32.95 -8.47 63.65
N VAL A 10 32.48 -7.23 63.50
CA VAL A 10 32.01 -6.72 62.20
C VAL A 10 33.17 -6.27 61.30
N LEU A 11 34.23 -5.70 61.89
CA LEU A 11 35.33 -5.09 61.12
C LEU A 11 36.62 -5.94 61.09
N GLY A 12 36.68 -7.03 61.86
CA GLY A 12 37.91 -7.80 62.08
C GLY A 12 38.90 -7.07 62.98
N GLU A 13 39.83 -7.81 63.61
CA GLU A 13 40.89 -7.23 64.44
C GLU A 13 41.72 -6.24 63.60
N ARG A 14 41.68 -4.96 63.98
CA ARG A 14 42.46 -3.89 63.37
C ARG A 14 43.95 -4.12 63.62
N THR A 15 44.60 -4.86 62.74
CA THR A 15 46.06 -4.84 62.63
C THR A 15 46.50 -3.49 62.06
N GLY A 16 47.57 -2.95 62.67
CA GLY A 16 47.86 -1.52 62.72
C GLY A 16 48.12 -0.80 61.40
N TYR A 17 48.05 0.54 61.51
CA TYR A 17 48.45 1.49 60.49
C TYR A 17 49.95 1.34 60.19
N VAL A 18 50.29 0.57 59.14
CA VAL A 18 51.67 0.48 58.66
C VAL A 18 52.00 1.78 57.91
N ARG A 19 52.70 2.68 58.60
CA ARG A 19 53.38 3.84 58.01
C ARG A 19 54.54 3.34 57.13
N GLY A 20 54.22 2.80 55.97
CA GLY A 20 55.17 2.48 54.92
C GLY A 20 55.12 3.55 53.84
N LYS A 21 56.26 4.19 53.54
CA LYS A 21 56.44 5.01 52.33
C LYS A 21 56.42 4.08 51.11
N GLY A 22 55.25 3.56 50.76
CA GLY A 22 54.99 2.85 49.52
C GLY A 22 54.43 3.85 48.54
N TYR A 23 55.23 4.24 47.55
CA TYR A 23 54.74 4.94 46.38
C TYR A 23 53.54 4.16 45.84
N GLY A 24 52.33 4.71 46.01
CA GLY A 24 51.16 4.25 45.29
C GLY A 24 51.51 4.32 43.82
N LYS A 25 51.76 3.16 43.20
CA LYS A 25 51.93 3.10 41.76
C LYS A 25 50.68 3.74 41.17
N LYS A 26 50.85 4.84 40.42
CA LYS A 26 49.76 5.38 39.61
C LYS A 26 49.17 4.21 38.82
N PRO A 27 47.83 4.02 38.78
CA PRO A 27 47.24 2.97 37.96
C PRO A 27 47.84 3.12 36.55
N THR A 28 48.39 2.03 36.03
CA THR A 28 49.05 2.03 34.73
C THR A 28 48.08 2.60 33.71
N LYS A 29 48.49 3.65 32.98
CA LYS A 29 47.72 4.37 31.93
C LYS A 29 47.19 3.49 30.77
N LYS A 30 47.31 2.17 30.89
CA LYS A 30 46.85 1.17 29.92
C LYS A 30 45.33 0.94 29.97
N SER A 31 44.67 1.18 31.11
CA SER A 31 43.21 0.97 31.22
C SER A 31 42.41 2.06 30.48
N SER A 32 42.91 3.29 30.40
CA SER A 32 42.22 4.37 29.68
C SER A 32 42.18 4.13 28.17
N LEU A 33 43.24 3.54 27.60
CA LEU A 33 43.29 3.16 26.18
C LEU A 33 42.28 2.04 25.87
N GLN A 34 42.22 1.00 26.70
CA GLN A 34 41.24 -0.10 26.53
C GLN A 34 39.79 0.37 26.71
N GLN A 35 39.54 1.33 27.60
CA GLN A 35 38.22 1.91 27.80
C GLN A 35 37.79 2.74 26.58
N VAL A 36 38.70 3.54 26.00
CA VAL A 36 38.44 4.31 24.77
C VAL A 36 38.20 3.38 23.57
N ASP A 37 38.94 2.27 23.45
CA ASP A 37 38.73 1.30 22.37
C ASP A 37 37.36 0.60 22.48
N LEU A 38 36.90 0.28 23.70
CA LEU A 38 35.57 -0.28 23.94
C LEU A 38 34.45 0.74 23.63
N GLU A 39 34.60 1.98 24.06
CA GLU A 39 33.66 3.06 23.78
C GLU A 39 33.57 3.35 22.27
N ALA A 40 34.71 3.36 21.56
CA ALA A 40 34.76 3.52 20.11
C ALA A 40 34.09 2.34 19.38
N SER A 41 34.34 1.11 19.83
CA SER A 41 33.71 -0.10 19.28
C SER A 41 32.19 -0.08 19.47
N MET A 42 31.72 0.26 20.67
CA MET A 42 30.29 0.39 20.97
C MET A 42 29.64 1.52 20.17
N SER A 43 30.31 2.67 20.04
CA SER A 43 29.81 3.78 19.21
C SER A 43 29.71 3.39 17.74
N SER A 44 30.69 2.65 17.21
CA SER A 44 30.64 2.12 15.84
C SER A 44 29.52 1.10 15.64
N GLN A 45 29.25 0.28 16.64
CA GLN A 45 28.16 -0.70 16.58
C GLN A 45 26.78 -0.01 16.64
N MET A 46 26.63 1.00 17.50
CA MET A 46 25.39 1.79 17.55
C MET A 46 25.15 2.58 16.26
N GLU A 47 26.21 3.13 15.66
CA GLU A 47 26.11 3.84 14.38
C GLU A 47 25.69 2.90 13.25
N ARG A 48 26.26 1.69 13.18
CA ARG A 48 25.84 0.67 12.21
C ARG A 48 24.36 0.30 12.37
N MET A 49 23.91 0.07 13.60
CA MET A 49 22.50 -0.26 13.87
C MET A 49 21.56 0.88 13.45
N ARG A 50 21.96 2.14 13.67
CA ARG A 50 21.21 3.31 13.19
C ARG A 50 21.13 3.35 11.66
N GLN A 51 22.24 3.08 10.97
CA GLN A 51 22.30 3.05 9.50
C GLN A 51 21.45 1.93 8.93
N GLU A 52 21.55 0.72 9.46
CA GLU A 52 20.75 -0.44 9.03
C GLU A 52 19.25 -0.15 9.19
N MET A 53 18.84 0.41 10.33
CA MET A 53 17.44 0.79 10.55
C MET A 53 16.96 1.88 9.59
N GLN A 54 17.82 2.85 9.26
CA GLN A 54 17.51 3.90 8.29
C GLN A 54 17.33 3.31 6.89
N GLU A 55 18.25 2.45 6.45
CA GLU A 55 18.19 1.79 5.14
C GLU A 55 16.97 0.87 5.03
N GLU A 56 16.62 0.14 6.10
CA GLU A 56 15.44 -0.71 6.14
C GLU A 56 14.15 0.11 6.01
N MET A 57 14.04 1.23 6.73
CA MET A 57 12.90 2.13 6.60
C MET A 57 12.79 2.74 5.19
N ASP A 58 13.91 3.19 4.63
CA ASP A 58 13.93 3.78 3.29
C ASP A 58 13.53 2.75 2.23
N LYS A 59 14.01 1.51 2.36
CA LYS A 59 13.62 0.39 1.49
C LYS A 59 12.14 0.10 1.60
N LYS A 60 11.60 0.04 2.81
CA LYS A 60 10.18 -0.23 3.06
C LYS A 60 9.29 0.87 2.48
N LEU A 61 9.64 2.14 2.70
CA LEU A 61 8.94 3.28 2.11
C LEU A 61 8.98 3.25 0.57
N GLN A 62 10.12 2.88 -0.01
CA GLN A 62 10.23 2.76 -1.46
C GLN A 62 9.35 1.61 -2.01
N GLU A 63 9.27 0.50 -1.29
CA GLU A 63 8.42 -0.62 -1.66
C GLU A 63 6.93 -0.26 -1.56
N GLU A 64 6.50 0.36 -0.47
CA GLU A 64 5.11 0.84 -0.31
C GLU A 64 4.73 1.83 -1.43
N ARG A 65 5.64 2.74 -1.80
CA ARG A 65 5.40 3.66 -2.93
C ARG A 65 5.24 2.92 -4.27
N LYS A 66 6.04 1.87 -4.51
CA LYS A 66 5.92 1.05 -5.73
C LYS A 66 4.60 0.29 -5.74
N GLN A 67 4.23 -0.32 -4.62
CA GLN A 67 2.96 -1.03 -4.49
C GLN A 67 1.78 -0.09 -4.72
N MET A 68 1.77 1.07 -4.09
CA MET A 68 0.73 2.08 -4.28
C MET A 68 0.65 2.56 -5.74
N ALA A 69 1.79 2.78 -6.40
CA ALA A 69 1.81 3.17 -7.82
C ALA A 69 1.21 2.09 -8.73
N VAL A 70 1.51 0.81 -8.45
CA VAL A 70 0.94 -0.33 -9.20
C VAL A 70 -0.56 -0.44 -8.93
N GLU A 71 -0.99 -0.33 -7.67
CA GLU A 71 -2.40 -0.43 -7.31
C GLU A 71 -3.23 0.70 -7.93
N LEU A 72 -2.73 1.95 -7.85
CA LEU A 72 -3.39 3.10 -8.48
C LEU A 72 -3.50 2.94 -9.99
N LYS A 73 -2.42 2.49 -10.64
CA LYS A 73 -2.42 2.25 -12.08
C LYS A 73 -3.44 1.16 -12.46
N SER A 74 -3.45 0.04 -11.72
CA SER A 74 -4.39 -1.06 -11.96
C SER A 74 -5.84 -0.61 -11.79
N LYS A 75 -6.15 0.16 -10.74
CA LYS A 75 -7.52 0.67 -10.51
C LYS A 75 -7.96 1.60 -11.64
N LEU A 76 -7.08 2.50 -12.08
CA LEU A 76 -7.39 3.42 -13.17
C LEU A 76 -7.59 2.70 -14.50
N GLU A 77 -6.80 1.67 -14.78
CA GLU A 77 -6.97 0.81 -15.96
C GLU A 77 -8.30 0.04 -15.91
N GLU A 78 -8.67 -0.51 -14.75
CA GLU A 78 -9.93 -1.21 -14.54
C GLU A 78 -11.14 -0.29 -14.69
N GLU A 79 -11.12 0.88 -14.05
CA GLU A 79 -12.19 1.88 -14.14
C GLU A 79 -12.41 2.33 -15.60
N MET A 80 -11.33 2.62 -16.34
CA MET A 80 -11.44 2.96 -17.76
C MET A 80 -12.01 1.80 -18.59
N ALA A 81 -11.58 0.57 -18.33
CA ALA A 81 -12.07 -0.60 -19.06
C ALA A 81 -13.58 -0.78 -18.85
N VAL A 82 -14.04 -0.67 -17.60
CA VAL A 82 -15.48 -0.75 -17.25
C VAL A 82 -16.28 0.38 -17.89
N GLU A 83 -15.78 1.62 -17.84
CA GLU A 83 -16.47 2.77 -18.43
C GLU A 83 -16.57 2.65 -19.96
N LEU A 84 -15.52 2.19 -20.63
CA LEU A 84 -15.53 1.96 -22.08
C LEU A 84 -16.49 0.83 -22.45
N GLN A 85 -16.50 -0.27 -21.68
CA GLN A 85 -17.43 -1.37 -21.92
C GLN A 85 -18.88 -0.93 -21.73
N SER A 86 -19.18 -0.20 -20.66
CA SER A 86 -20.51 0.34 -20.39
C SER A 86 -20.99 1.25 -21.52
N LYS A 87 -20.16 2.18 -21.99
CA LYS A 87 -20.52 3.05 -23.13
C LYS A 87 -20.78 2.27 -24.42
N LEU A 88 -20.00 1.22 -24.66
CA LEU A 88 -20.19 0.38 -25.84
C LEU A 88 -21.51 -0.41 -25.77
N GLU A 89 -21.82 -0.98 -24.60
CA GLU A 89 -23.09 -1.66 -24.36
C GLU A 89 -24.29 -0.71 -24.50
N GLU A 90 -24.21 0.49 -23.93
CA GLU A 90 -25.25 1.52 -24.08
C GLU A 90 -25.47 1.88 -25.56
N GLN A 91 -24.39 2.11 -26.33
CA GLN A 91 -24.49 2.40 -27.75
C GLN A 91 -25.10 1.25 -28.54
N MET A 92 -24.75 0.00 -28.22
CA MET A 92 -25.36 -1.16 -28.88
C MET A 92 -26.86 -1.26 -28.58
N VAL A 93 -27.28 -0.99 -27.34
CA VAL A 93 -28.71 -0.99 -26.97
C VAL A 93 -29.47 0.10 -27.73
N VAL A 94 -28.90 1.31 -27.80
CA VAL A 94 -29.51 2.44 -28.53
C VAL A 94 -29.61 2.14 -30.03
N GLU A 95 -28.55 1.65 -30.65
CA GLU A 95 -28.56 1.32 -32.07
C GLU A 95 -29.52 0.16 -32.36
N ARG A 96 -29.60 -0.85 -31.49
CA ARG A 96 -30.59 -1.93 -31.62
C ARG A 96 -32.03 -1.38 -31.58
N ALA A 97 -32.36 -0.56 -30.59
CA ALA A 97 -33.67 0.06 -30.49
C ALA A 97 -33.99 0.93 -31.72
N ARG A 98 -32.99 1.65 -32.24
CA ARG A 98 -33.13 2.42 -33.48
C ARG A 98 -33.41 1.54 -34.68
N THR A 99 -32.72 0.41 -34.82
CA THR A 99 -32.97 -0.54 -35.92
C THR A 99 -34.35 -1.17 -35.81
N ASP A 100 -34.79 -1.53 -34.60
CA ASP A 100 -36.11 -2.13 -34.37
C ASP A 100 -37.23 -1.15 -34.78
N LEU A 101 -37.13 0.12 -34.37
CA LEU A 101 -38.07 1.18 -34.79
C LEU A 101 -38.08 1.40 -36.32
N GLN A 102 -36.92 1.29 -36.98
CA GLN A 102 -36.88 1.40 -38.44
C GLN A 102 -37.53 0.20 -39.13
N LEU A 103 -37.38 -1.01 -38.59
CA LEU A 103 -38.03 -2.20 -39.12
C LEU A 103 -39.55 -2.11 -38.93
N GLU A 104 -40.01 -1.67 -37.77
CA GLU A 104 -41.43 -1.48 -37.48
C GLU A 104 -42.08 -0.48 -38.43
N LYS A 105 -41.46 0.70 -38.63
CA LYS A 105 -41.92 1.68 -39.63
C LYS A 105 -42.02 1.11 -41.04
N ARG A 106 -41.02 0.33 -41.47
CA ARG A 106 -41.05 -0.31 -42.80
C ARG A 106 -42.14 -1.36 -42.92
N ILE A 107 -42.48 -2.04 -41.83
CA ILE A 107 -43.58 -3.00 -41.79
C ILE A 107 -44.91 -2.26 -41.90
N GLU A 108 -45.10 -1.18 -41.14
CA GLU A 108 -46.28 -0.30 -41.22
C GLU A 108 -46.48 0.23 -42.64
N GLU A 109 -45.44 0.85 -43.23
CA GLU A 109 -45.48 1.38 -44.60
C GLU A 109 -45.86 0.31 -45.63
N LYS A 110 -45.34 -0.92 -45.49
CA LYS A 110 -45.68 -2.03 -46.39
C LYS A 110 -47.12 -2.52 -46.18
N MET A 111 -47.61 -2.56 -44.94
CA MET A 111 -48.99 -2.92 -44.65
C MET A 111 -49.96 -1.88 -45.21
N ASP A 112 -49.69 -0.60 -45.04
CA ASP A 112 -50.49 0.49 -45.59
C ASP A 112 -50.55 0.43 -47.12
N ALA A 113 -49.40 0.24 -47.77
CA ALA A 113 -49.32 0.07 -49.22
C ALA A 113 -50.12 -1.14 -49.71
N TRP A 114 -50.13 -2.24 -48.94
CA TRP A 114 -50.91 -3.43 -49.27
C TRP A 114 -52.42 -3.20 -49.10
N LEU A 115 -52.85 -2.54 -48.02
CA LEU A 115 -54.26 -2.19 -47.79
C LEU A 115 -54.81 -1.27 -48.88
N ILE A 116 -54.04 -0.24 -49.26
CA ILE A 116 -54.40 0.68 -50.36
C ILE A 116 -54.58 -0.09 -51.68
N ARG A 117 -53.67 -1.02 -51.99
CA ARG A 117 -53.76 -1.85 -53.20
C ARG A 117 -55.02 -2.72 -53.20
N MET A 118 -55.36 -3.35 -52.08
CA MET A 118 -56.58 -4.16 -51.94
C MET A 118 -57.86 -3.32 -52.16
N GLN A 119 -57.90 -2.10 -51.59
CA GLN A 119 -59.05 -1.22 -51.75
C GLN A 119 -59.27 -0.80 -53.21
N GLN A 120 -58.19 -0.52 -53.96
CA GLN A 120 -58.26 -0.19 -55.38
C GLN A 120 -58.80 -1.36 -56.23
N GLN A 121 -58.33 -2.58 -55.97
CA GLN A 121 -58.82 -3.78 -56.68
C GLN A 121 -60.32 -4.07 -56.42
N GLY A 122 -60.82 -3.80 -55.21
CA GLY A 122 -62.25 -3.91 -54.89
C GLY A 122 -63.13 -2.84 -55.58
N GLN A 123 -62.58 -1.66 -55.83
CA GLN A 123 -63.27 -0.57 -56.54
C GLN A 123 -63.30 -0.80 -58.06
N ASP A 124 -62.20 -1.28 -58.65
CA ASP A 124 -62.13 -1.56 -60.09
C ASP A 124 -63.06 -2.72 -60.51
N THR A 125 -63.15 -3.77 -59.68
CA THR A 125 -64.05 -4.91 -59.92
C THR A 125 -65.53 -4.55 -59.77
N SER A 126 -65.89 -3.59 -58.93
CA SER A 126 -67.25 -3.07 -58.79
C SER A 126 -67.65 -2.11 -59.93
N ARG A 127 -66.68 -1.44 -60.54
CA ARG A 127 -66.90 -0.52 -61.67
C ARG A 127 -67.09 -1.24 -63.00
N MET A 128 -66.51 -2.44 -63.15
CA MET A 128 -66.71 -3.32 -64.32
C MET A 128 -68.02 -4.14 -64.29
N ARG A 129 -68.76 -4.15 -63.17
CA ARG A 129 -70.04 -4.89 -63.01
C ARG A 129 -71.29 -4.01 -63.09
N LYS A 130 -71.15 -2.71 -63.36
CA LYS A 130 -72.28 -1.78 -63.55
C LYS A 130 -72.53 -1.51 -65.04
#